data_AF-A0A913ZK40-F1
#
_entry.id   AF-A0A913ZK40-F1
#
_cell.length_a   1.000
_cell.length_b   1.000
_cell.length_c   1.000
_cell.angle_alpha   90.00
_cell.angle_beta   90.00
_cell.angle_gamma   90.00
#
_symmetry.space_group_name_H-M   'P 1'
#
loop_
_entity.id
_entity.type
_entity.pdbx_description
1 polymer ?
#
loop_
_entity_poly.entity_id
_entity_poly.type
_entity_poly.pdbx_seq_one_letter_code
_entity_poly.pdbx_strand_id
1 'polypeptide(L)' 'MSRLENGYQMTKPSNCDDEIYNLMLMCWQVDPAKWPSFNQLVTRLTSMADNPNEQTYMRMLPKTEEYMHMMIRPEFDDN' A
#
# COMPACT_ATOMS: atom_id res chain seq x y z
N MET A 1 -19.20 15.60 5.66
CA MET A 1 -19.02 14.14 5.51
C MET A 1 -17.76 13.91 4.71
N SER A 2 -16.86 13.08 5.23
CA SER A 2 -15.57 12.79 4.61
C SER A 2 -15.74 11.86 3.40
N ARG A 3 -14.79 11.88 2.45
CA ARG A 3 -14.85 10.99 1.27
C ARG A 3 -14.89 9.51 1.68
N LEU A 4 -14.20 9.16 2.77
CA LEU A 4 -14.15 7.82 3.34
C LEU A 4 -15.51 7.36 3.88
N GLU A 5 -16.28 8.27 4.51
CA GLU A 5 -17.65 7.99 4.98
C GLU A 5 -18.62 7.68 3.82
N ASN A 6 -18.34 8.18 2.62
CA ASN A 6 -19.13 7.90 1.41
C ASN A 6 -18.68 6.61 0.68
N GLY A 7 -17.82 5.79 1.30
CA GLY A 7 -17.34 4.54 0.72
C GLY A 7 -16.25 4.72 -0.35
N TYR A 8 -15.67 5.91 -0.48
CA TYR A 8 -14.50 6.08 -1.34
C TYR A 8 -13.31 5.31 -0.77
N GLN A 9 -12.78 4.40 -1.57
CA GLN A 9 -11.50 3.73 -1.33
C GLN A 9 -10.52 4.15 -2.42
N MET A 10 -9.22 4.11 -2.11
CA MET A 10 -8.20 4.37 -3.12
C MET A 10 -8.23 3.27 -4.19
N THR A 11 -8.25 3.68 -5.45
CA THR A 11 -8.10 2.76 -6.58
C THR A 11 -6.71 2.13 -6.55
N LYS A 12 -6.60 0.88 -7.02
CA LYS A 12 -5.33 0.18 -7.15
C LYS A 12 -4.31 1.01 -7.95
N PRO A 13 -3.13 1.32 -7.38
CA PRO A 13 -2.05 1.94 -8.15
C PRO A 13 -1.55 1.03 -9.27
N SER A 14 -1.01 1.61 -10.35
CA SER A 14 -0.55 0.86 -11.54
C SER A 14 0.64 -0.07 -11.28
N ASN A 15 1.43 0.20 -10.25
CA ASN A 15 2.64 -0.52 -9.86
C ASN A 15 2.48 -1.32 -8.56
N CYS A 16 1.25 -1.50 -8.12
CA CYS A 16 0.88 -2.23 -6.92
C CYS A 16 0.46 -3.66 -7.32
N ASP A 17 1.00 -4.67 -6.66
CA ASP A 17 0.60 -6.06 -6.92
C ASP A 17 -0.81 -6.32 -6.39
N ASP A 18 -1.54 -7.23 -7.05
CA ASP A 18 -2.90 -7.58 -6.63
C ASP A 18 -2.92 -8.12 -5.20
N GLU A 19 -1.88 -8.83 -4.78
CA GLU A 19 -1.83 -9.46 -3.46
C GLU A 19 -1.80 -8.41 -2.33
N ILE A 20 -0.94 -7.39 -2.45
CA ILE A 20 -0.86 -6.32 -1.45
C ILE A 20 -2.08 -5.40 -1.50
N TYR A 21 -2.65 -5.14 -2.69
CA TYR A 21 -3.87 -4.33 -2.80
C TYR A 21 -5.06 -5.05 -2.17
N ASN A 22 -5.19 -6.37 -2.36
CA ASN A 22 -6.19 -7.17 -1.68
C ASN A 22 -6.02 -7.15 -0.15
N LEU A 23 -4.78 -7.13 0.34
CA LEU A 23 -4.50 -6.94 1.76
C LEU A 23 -4.99 -5.57 2.27
N MET A 24 -4.74 -4.50 1.50
CA MET A 24 -5.26 -3.16 1.81
C MET A 24 -6.80 -3.12 1.86
N LEU A 25 -7.48 -3.77 0.89
CA LEU A 25 -8.94 -3.86 0.88
C LEU A 25 -9.52 -4.60 2.09
N MET A 26 -8.81 -5.60 2.62
CA MET A 26 -9.19 -6.27 3.87
C MET A 26 -9.05 -5.34 5.08
N CYS A 27 -8.05 -4.46 5.08
CA CYS A 27 -7.89 -3.43 6.11
C CYS A 27 -8.91 -2.29 5.99
N TRP A 28 -9.44 -2.04 4.78
CA TRP A 28 -10.42 -0.96 4.53
C TRP A 28 -11.88 -1.43 4.58
N GLN A 29 -12.18 -2.57 5.21
CA GLN A 29 -13.56 -2.99 5.41
C GLN A 29 -14.31 -1.96 6.27
N VAL A 30 -15.57 -1.70 5.91
CA VAL A 30 -16.45 -0.80 6.66
C VAL A 30 -16.72 -1.32 8.08
N ASP A 31 -16.76 -2.64 8.22
CA ASP A 31 -16.95 -3.32 9.49
C ASP A 31 -15.59 -3.66 10.13
N PRO A 32 -15.21 -3.02 11.25
CA PRO A 32 -13.94 -3.27 11.93
C PRO A 32 -13.80 -4.71 12.44
N ALA A 33 -14.91 -5.41 12.69
CA ALA A 33 -14.87 -6.81 13.11
C ALA A 33 -14.35 -7.76 12.02
N LYS A 34 -14.35 -7.31 10.76
CA LYS A 34 -13.82 -8.04 9.61
C LYS A 34 -12.36 -7.73 9.31
N TRP A 35 -11.74 -6.81 10.05
CA TRP A 35 -10.34 -6.50 9.84
C TRP A 35 -9.46 -7.68 10.21
N PRO A 36 -8.41 -7.95 9.42
CA PRO A 36 -7.40 -8.90 9.82
C PRO A 36 -6.74 -8.42 11.11
N SER A 37 -6.46 -9.36 12.00
CA SER A 37 -5.64 -9.09 13.19
C SER A 37 -4.23 -8.69 12.78
N PHE A 38 -3.54 -7.96 13.66
CA PHE A 38 -2.16 -7.56 13.42
C PHE A 38 -1.23 -8.76 13.16
N ASN A 39 -1.42 -9.88 13.87
CA ASN A 39 -0.65 -11.11 13.62
C ASN A 39 -0.86 -11.65 12.20
N GLN A 40 -2.10 -11.65 11.70
CA GLN A 40 -2.39 -12.08 10.33
C GLN A 40 -1.75 -11.15 9.29
N LEU A 41 -1.72 -9.84 9.57
CA LEU A 41 -1.03 -8.87 8.72
C LEU A 41 0.48 -9.13 8.68
N VAL A 42 1.12 -9.30 9.84
CA VAL A 42 2.55 -9.60 9.93
C VAL A 42 2.88 -10.88 9.16
N THR A 43 2.16 -11.98 9.40
CA THR A 43 2.40 -13.24 8.69
C THR A 43 2.28 -13.09 7.18
N ARG A 44 1.24 -12.41 6.69
CA ARG A 44 1.06 -12.20 5.24
C ARG A 44 2.14 -11.31 4.64
N LEU A 45 2.47 -10.20 5.29
CA LEU A 45 3.50 -9.28 4.81
C LEU A 45 4.89 -9.92 4.81
N THR A 46 5.23 -10.72 5.82
CA THR A 46 6.49 -11.47 5.84
C THR A 46 6.54 -12.50 4.70
N SER A 47 5.45 -13.25 4.49
CA SER A 47 5.39 -14.21 3.37
C SER A 47 5.53 -13.54 2.00
N MET A 48 4.99 -12.34 1.82
CA MET A 48 5.14 -11.55 0.60
C MET A 48 6.58 -11.05 0.42
N ALA A 49 7.24 -10.65 1.51
CA ALA A 49 8.60 -10.13 1.49
C ALA A 49 9.67 -11.23 1.24
N ASP A 50 9.39 -12.47 1.66
CA ASP A 50 10.30 -13.61 1.47
C ASP A 50 10.33 -14.12 0.01
N ASN A 51 9.53 -13.53 -0.90
CA ASN A 51 9.59 -13.80 -2.33
C ASN A 51 10.55 -12.81 -3.03
N PRO A 52 11.82 -13.18 -3.32
CA PRO A 52 12.85 -12.26 -3.81
C PRO A 52 12.61 -11.72 -5.24
N ASN A 53 11.57 -12.18 -5.94
CA ASN A 53 11.29 -11.82 -7.32
C ASN A 53 10.23 -10.73 -7.50
N GLU A 54 9.53 -10.32 -6.43
CA GLU A 54 8.47 -9.32 -6.52
C GLU A 54 8.81 -8.11 -5.64
N GLN A 55 8.95 -6.93 -6.26
CA GLN A 55 9.02 -5.68 -5.53
C GLN A 55 7.60 -5.32 -5.07
N THR A 56 7.14 -5.97 -3.99
CA THR A 56 5.72 -6.20 -3.72
C THR A 56 4.90 -4.96 -3.35
N TYR A 57 5.54 -3.85 -2.94
CA TYR A 57 4.80 -2.66 -2.49
C TYR A 57 4.69 -1.58 -3.57
N MET A 58 5.74 -1.38 -4.36
CA MET A 58 5.80 -0.46 -5.49
C MET A 58 6.92 -0.95 -6.40
N ARG A 59 6.60 -1.45 -7.60
CA ARG A 59 7.64 -1.71 -8.61
C ARG A 59 8.39 -0.41 -8.86
N MET A 60 9.66 -0.35 -8.49
CA MET A 60 10.51 0.79 -8.80
C MET A 60 10.57 0.89 -10.33
N LEU A 61 10.07 2.01 -10.86
CA LEU A 61 10.36 2.38 -12.23
C LEU A 61 11.89 2.44 -12.41
N PRO A 62 12.42 2.20 -13.62
CA PRO A 62 13.84 2.39 -13.88
C PRO A 62 14.28 3.75 -13.32
N LYS A 63 15.42 3.77 -12.60
CA LYS A 63 15.99 4.96 -11.98
C LYS A 63 16.40 5.97 -13.05
N THR A 64 15.45 6.69 -13.62
CA THR A 64 15.71 7.89 -14.40
C THR A 64 15.86 9.05 -13.42
N GLU A 65 16.75 10.00 -13.72
CA GLU A 65 16.98 11.16 -12.84
C GLU A 65 15.69 11.94 -12.54
N GLU A 66 14.76 11.98 -13.50
CA GLU A 66 13.46 12.63 -13.36
C GLU A 66 12.58 12.03 -12.24
N TYR A 67 12.67 10.71 -12.01
CA TYR A 67 11.84 10.02 -11.01
C TYR A 67 12.33 10.25 -9.57
N MET A 68 13.63 10.46 -9.38
CA MET A 68 14.19 10.77 -8.06
C MET A 68 13.72 12.14 -7.55
N HIS A 69 13.39 13.08 -8.45
CA HIS A 69 12.88 14.40 -8.10
C HIS A 69 11.42 14.39 -7.61
N MET A 70 10.70 13.28 -7.78
CA MET A 70 9.29 13.13 -7.40
C MET A 70 9.08 12.43 -6.05
N MET A 71 10.14 11.89 -5.44
CA MET A 71 10.04 11.29 -4.10
C MET A 71 10.00 12.39 -3.04
N ILE A 72 9.18 12.15 -2.02
CA ILE A 72 8.77 13.05 -0.93
C ILE A 72 9.80 14.16 -0.69
N ARG A 73 9.41 15.39 -1.05
CA ARG A 73 10.22 16.58 -0.81
C ARG A 73 10.33 16.78 0.70
N PRO A 74 11.55 16.75 1.27
CA PRO A 74 11.77 16.94 2.70
C PRO A 74 11.21 18.26 3.23
N GLU A 75 11.02 19.23 2.33
CA GLU A 75 10.44 20.56 2.57
C GLU A 75 8.97 20.54 3.02
N PHE A 76 8.27 19.41 2.86
CA PHE A 76 6.84 19.25 3.20
C PHE A 76 6.59 18.18 4.28
N ASP A 77 7.64 17.64 4.89
CA ASP A 77 7.53 16.75 6.05
C ASP A 77 7.46 17.63 7.31
N ASP A 78 6.24 18.07 7.65
CA ASP A 78 5.96 18.81 8.89
C ASP A 78 6.09 17.85 10.11
N ASN A 79 7.32 17.62 10.56
CA ASN A 79 7.61 16.97 11.85
C ASN A 79 8.11 17.97 12.90
#